data_AF-A0AAU5ZEM8-F1
#
_entry.id   AF-A0AAU5ZEM8-F1
#
_cell.length_a   1.000
_cell.length_b   1.000
_cell.length_c   1.000
_cell.angle_alpha   90.00
_cell.angle_beta   90.00
_cell.angle_gamma   90.00
#
_symmetry.space_group_name_H-M   'P 1'
#
loop_
_entity.id
_entity.type
_entity.pdbx_description
1 polymer ?
#
loop_
_entity_poly.entity_id
_entity_poly.type
_entity_poly.pdbx_seq_one_letter_code
_entity_poly.pdbx_strand_id
1 'polypeptide(L)'
;MIRGPKPRADRAWTYGIATHPLKDGEEKQYKTEIFFVKAVLAGQLEWDLEQYAVEHSDFPRRTTGDQFYDEWDFEAYRALGYALTQSLTDHHRVAARLADL
;
A
#
# COMPACT_ATOMS: atom_id res chain seq x y z
N MET A 1 5.55 -27.92 -16.85
CA MET A 1 5.31 -27.67 -15.42
C MET A 1 4.75 -26.25 -15.30
N ILE A 2 3.43 -26.10 -15.25
CA ILE A 2 2.81 -24.78 -15.07
C ILE A 2 2.99 -24.45 -13.59
N ARG A 3 3.93 -23.55 -13.26
CA ARG A 3 4.01 -22.99 -11.92
C ARG A 3 2.71 -22.23 -11.70
N GLY A 4 1.89 -22.67 -10.76
CA GLY A 4 0.73 -21.91 -10.31
C GLY A 4 1.15 -20.50 -9.89
N PRO A 5 0.20 -19.54 -9.83
CA PRO A 5 0.53 -18.16 -9.48
C PRO A 5 1.32 -18.14 -8.16
N LYS A 6 2.44 -17.39 -8.14
CA LYS A 6 3.19 -17.17 -6.90
C LYS A 6 2.20 -16.63 -5.86
N PRO A 7 2.16 -17.18 -4.63
CA PRO A 7 1.31 -16.63 -3.59
C PRO A 7 1.68 -15.17 -3.37
N ARG A 8 0.73 -14.27 -3.60
CA ARG A 8 0.84 -12.86 -3.27
C ARG A 8 0.50 -12.65 -1.80
N ALA A 9 0.98 -11.56 -1.22
CA ALA A 9 0.49 -11.15 0.09
C ALA A 9 -1.00 -10.78 0.00
N ASP A 10 -1.77 -11.05 1.05
CA ASP A 10 -3.20 -10.71 1.08
C ASP A 10 -3.46 -9.20 1.09
N ARG A 11 -2.48 -8.42 1.60
CA ARG A 11 -2.53 -6.96 1.67
C ARG A 11 -1.15 -6.33 1.51
N ALA A 12 -1.13 -5.07 1.13
CA ALA A 12 0.10 -4.29 0.91
C ALA A 12 0.42 -3.27 2.01
N TRP A 13 -0.34 -3.29 3.10
CA TRP A 13 -0.30 -2.24 4.11
C TRP A 13 -0.29 -2.80 5.53
N THR A 14 0.15 -1.96 6.47
CA THR A 14 0.04 -2.17 7.91
C THR A 14 -0.28 -0.84 8.59
N TYR A 15 -0.84 -0.91 9.79
CA TYR A 15 -0.99 0.27 10.65
C TYR A 15 -0.45 -0.04 12.05
N GLY A 16 -0.04 0.98 12.78
CA GLY A 16 0.50 0.85 14.13
C GLY A 16 0.39 2.16 14.90
N ILE A 17 0.54 2.07 16.23
CA ILE A 17 0.49 3.23 17.13
C ILE A 17 1.81 3.30 17.88
N ALA A 18 2.54 4.41 17.74
CA ALA A 18 3.67 4.72 18.60
C ALA A 18 3.17 5.51 19.81
N THR A 19 3.41 4.99 21.01
CA THR A 19 3.04 5.66 22.27
C THR A 19 4.30 6.30 22.86
N HIS A 20 4.24 7.61 23.09
CA HIS A 20 5.37 8.37 23.62
C HIS A 20 5.41 8.30 25.15
N PRO A 21 6.61 8.42 25.76
CA PRO A 21 6.72 8.53 27.21
C PRO A 21 5.92 9.72 27.74
N LEU A 22 5.36 9.58 28.94
CA LEU A 22 4.70 10.68 29.63
C LEU A 22 5.76 11.72 30.04
N LYS A 23 5.58 12.99 29.68
CA LYS A 23 6.46 14.08 30.11
C LYS A 23 5.97 14.67 31.43
N ASP A 24 6.89 15.23 32.22
CA ASP A 24 6.54 15.89 33.48
C ASP A 24 5.52 17.02 33.24
N GLY A 25 4.39 16.94 33.94
CA GLY A 25 3.28 17.89 33.82
C GLY A 25 2.22 17.52 32.77
N GLU A 26 2.39 16.43 32.00
CA GLU A 26 1.34 15.92 31.10
C GLU A 26 0.48 14.86 31.80
N GLU A 27 -0.84 14.91 31.59
CA GLU A 27 -1.78 13.91 32.14
C GLU A 27 -1.95 12.67 31.25
N LYS A 28 -1.57 12.77 29.97
CA LYS A 28 -1.77 11.71 28.98
C LYS A 28 -0.56 11.57 28.06
N GLN A 29 -0.23 10.33 27.73
CA GLN A 29 0.79 10.02 26.73
C GLN A 29 0.34 10.48 25.33
N TYR A 30 1.22 11.17 24.62
CA TYR A 30 1.04 11.46 23.21
C TYR A 30 1.12 10.17 22.39
N LYS A 31 0.25 10.02 21.39
CA LYS A 31 0.21 8.86 20.49
C LYS A 31 0.37 9.32 19.05
N THR A 32 1.11 8.55 18.26
CA THR A 32 1.27 8.74 16.83
C THR A 32 0.69 7.53 16.10
N GLU A 33 -0.34 7.76 15.30
CA GLU A 33 -0.87 6.77 14.36
C GLU A 33 0.05 6.72 13.13
N ILE A 34 0.44 5.51 12.73
CA ILE A 34 1.32 5.26 11.60
C ILE A 34 0.59 4.33 10.64
N PHE A 35 0.35 4.82 9.43
CA PHE A 35 -0.19 4.04 8.33
C PHE A 35 0.91 3.85 7.30
N PHE A 36 1.18 2.60 6.93
CA PHE A 36 2.22 2.25 5.98
C PHE A 36 1.61 1.44 4.84
N VAL A 37 1.78 1.94 3.61
CA VAL A 37 1.40 1.25 2.37
C VAL A 37 2.66 1.03 1.55
N LYS A 38 2.84 -0.17 1.02
CA LYS A 38 3.96 -0.53 0.16
C LYS A 38 3.45 -0.86 -1.23
N ALA A 39 4.03 -0.28 -2.28
CA ALA A 39 3.71 -0.67 -3.66
C ALA A 39 4.16 -2.12 -3.93
N VAL A 40 3.22 -3.06 -3.87
CA VAL A 40 3.37 -4.48 -4.23
C VAL A 40 2.07 -5.00 -4.80
N LEU A 41 2.14 -5.98 -5.69
CA LEU A 41 0.95 -6.70 -6.14
C LEU A 41 0.44 -7.57 -4.99
N ALA A 42 -0.63 -7.14 -4.32
CA ALA A 42 -1.22 -7.81 -3.18
C ALA A 42 -2.75 -7.85 -3.29
N GLY A 43 -3.34 -8.89 -2.72
CA GLY A 43 -4.79 -9.11 -2.81
C GLY A 43 -5.26 -9.32 -4.25
N GLN A 44 -6.52 -8.99 -4.49
CA GLN A 44 -7.13 -8.93 -5.82
C GLN A 44 -6.98 -7.52 -6.37
N LEU A 45 -6.42 -7.40 -7.58
CA LEU A 45 -6.29 -6.13 -8.29
C LEU A 45 -7.25 -6.12 -9.49
N GLU A 46 -7.56 -4.92 -9.95
CA GLU A 46 -8.32 -4.71 -11.18
C GLU A 46 -7.60 -5.35 -12.38
N TRP A 47 -8.37 -5.78 -13.37
CA TRP A 47 -7.86 -6.50 -14.54
C TRP A 47 -6.74 -5.75 -15.25
N ASP A 48 -6.87 -4.43 -15.39
CA ASP A 48 -5.87 -3.60 -16.08
C ASP A 48 -4.50 -3.65 -15.37
N LEU A 49 -4.50 -3.66 -14.03
CA LEU A 49 -3.27 -3.82 -13.25
C LEU A 49 -2.68 -5.22 -13.36
N GLU A 50 -3.53 -6.25 -13.41
CA GLU A 50 -3.09 -7.63 -13.61
C GLU A 50 -2.46 -7.81 -14.98
N GLN A 51 -3.09 -7.30 -16.03
CA GLN A 51 -2.58 -7.35 -17.39
C GLN A 51 -1.28 -6.56 -17.53
N TYR A 52 -1.25 -5.33 -17.02
CA TYR A 52 -0.03 -4.51 -17.02
C TYR A 52 1.13 -5.23 -16.30
N ALA A 53 0.88 -5.87 -15.15
CA ALA A 53 1.90 -6.64 -14.45
C ALA A 53 2.40 -7.88 -15.22
N VAL A 54 1.57 -8.46 -16.09
CA VAL A 54 1.97 -9.57 -16.97
C VAL A 54 2.89 -9.06 -18.10
N GLU A 55 2.58 -7.90 -18.67
CA GLU A 55 3.35 -7.25 -19.73
C GLU A 55 4.67 -6.63 -19.20
N HIS A 56 4.67 -6.18 -17.95
CA HIS A 56 5.78 -5.49 -17.28
C HIS A 56 6.24 -6.26 -16.03
N SER A 57 7.03 -7.32 -16.24
CA SER A 57 7.40 -8.27 -15.16
C SER A 57 8.20 -7.68 -13.98
N ASP A 58 8.80 -6.50 -14.16
CA ASP A 58 9.52 -5.76 -13.13
C ASP A 58 8.63 -4.77 -12.36
N PHE A 59 7.41 -4.50 -12.82
CA PHE A 59 6.41 -3.73 -12.09
C PHE A 59 6.05 -4.40 -10.75
N PRO A 60 5.87 -3.64 -9.65
CA PRO A 60 6.05 -2.19 -9.49
C PRO A 60 7.48 -1.78 -9.09
N ARG A 61 8.47 -2.68 -9.15
CA ARG A 61 9.87 -2.48 -8.70
C ARG A 61 10.83 -2.10 -9.84
N ARG A 62 10.36 -1.30 -10.81
CA ARG A 62 11.17 -0.83 -11.93
C ARG A 62 12.42 -0.11 -11.44
N THR A 63 13.54 -0.30 -12.15
CA THR A 63 14.83 0.27 -11.72
C THR A 63 14.78 1.78 -11.79
N THR A 64 15.47 2.49 -10.89
CA THR A 64 15.53 3.95 -10.94
C THR A 64 16.44 4.50 -12.05
N GLY A 65 17.08 3.64 -12.84
CA GLY A 65 17.94 4.03 -13.96
C GLY A 65 17.15 4.44 -15.20
N ASP A 66 15.88 4.02 -15.30
CA ASP A 66 14.93 4.40 -16.34
C ASP A 66 13.74 5.11 -15.67
N GLN A 67 13.66 6.44 -15.86
CA GLN A 67 12.67 7.32 -15.22
C GLN A 67 11.68 7.91 -16.23
N PHE A 68 11.68 7.41 -17.45
CA PHE A 68 10.72 7.83 -18.46
C PHE A 68 9.50 6.92 -18.38
N TYR A 69 8.44 7.44 -17.76
CA TYR A 69 7.13 6.81 -17.79
C TYR A 69 6.33 7.36 -18.96
N ASP A 70 5.72 6.45 -19.73
CA ASP A 70 4.62 6.83 -20.59
C ASP A 70 3.31 6.96 -19.80
N GLU A 71 2.22 7.29 -20.50
CA GLU A 71 0.90 7.47 -19.88
C GLU A 71 0.42 6.19 -19.19
N TRP A 72 0.68 5.02 -19.78
CA TRP A 72 0.23 3.73 -19.26
C TRP A 72 1.01 3.31 -18.03
N ASP A 73 2.33 3.53 -18.04
CA ASP A 73 3.17 3.32 -16.88
C ASP A 73 2.69 4.18 -15.71
N PHE A 74 2.49 5.48 -15.94
CA PHE A 74 2.02 6.40 -14.91
C PHE A 74 0.67 5.97 -14.34
N GLU A 75 -0.28 5.60 -15.21
CA GLU A 75 -1.60 5.16 -14.81
C GLU A 75 -1.56 3.85 -13.99
N ALA A 76 -0.71 2.89 -14.37
CA ALA A 76 -0.55 1.66 -13.61
C ALA A 76 -0.04 1.91 -12.18
N TYR A 77 0.94 2.81 -12.00
CA TYR A 77 1.41 3.20 -10.66
C TYR A 77 0.33 3.94 -9.85
N ARG A 78 -0.40 4.86 -10.48
CA ARG A 78 -1.50 5.61 -9.86
C ARG A 78 -2.62 4.67 -9.40
N ALA A 79 -3.07 3.79 -10.28
CA ALA A 79 -4.13 2.82 -10.03
C ALA A 79 -3.73 1.81 -8.95
N LEU A 80 -2.48 1.31 -8.97
CA LEU A 80 -1.98 0.44 -7.91
C LEU A 80 -1.97 1.17 -6.56
N GLY A 81 -1.44 2.40 -6.51
CA GLY A 81 -1.44 3.21 -5.29
C GLY A 81 -2.85 3.44 -4.74
N TYR A 82 -3.80 3.74 -5.62
CA TYR A 82 -5.21 3.90 -5.26
C TYR A 82 -5.79 2.61 -4.67
N ALA A 83 -5.70 1.48 -5.38
CA ALA A 83 -6.27 0.20 -4.95
C ALA A 83 -5.71 -0.26 -3.58
N LEU A 84 -4.40 -0.14 -3.39
CA LEU A 84 -3.76 -0.53 -2.13
C LEU A 84 -4.14 0.38 -0.95
N THR A 85 -4.30 1.68 -1.22
CA THR A 85 -4.70 2.66 -0.20
C THR A 85 -6.19 2.54 0.12
N GLN A 86 -7.04 2.28 -0.87
CA GLN A 86 -8.46 2.00 -0.67
C GLN A 86 -8.65 0.76 0.20
N SER A 87 -7.90 -0.32 -0.09
CA SER A 87 -7.88 -1.51 0.77
C SER A 87 -7.49 -1.20 2.23
N LEU A 88 -6.57 -0.25 2.44
CA LEU A 88 -6.20 0.21 3.78
C LEU A 88 -7.36 0.98 4.44
N THR A 89 -7.92 1.97 3.75
CA THR A 89 -8.94 2.87 4.32
C THR A 89 -10.25 2.15 4.59
N ASP A 90 -10.61 1.17 3.77
CA ASP A 90 -11.86 0.41 3.89
C ASP A 90 -11.79 -0.65 5.00
N HIS A 91 -10.59 -0.97 5.47
CA HIS A 91 -10.44 -1.94 6.54
C HIS A 91 -11.00 -1.39 7.86
N HIS A 92 -12.01 -2.05 8.43
CA HIS A 92 -12.76 -1.60 9.62
C HIS A 92 -11.92 -1.05 10.79
N ARG A 93 -10.77 -1.67 11.10
CA ARG A 93 -9.88 -1.19 12.18
C ARG A 93 -9.16 0.12 11.86
N VAL A 94 -8.94 0.40 10.58
CA VAL A 94 -8.27 1.59 10.09
C VAL A 94 -9.28 2.69 9.85
N ALA A 95 -10.43 2.38 9.24
CA ALA A 95 -11.52 3.32 9.01
C ALA A 95 -11.93 4.07 10.29
N ALA A 96 -12.08 3.33 11.40
CA ALA A 96 -12.40 3.92 12.71
C ALA A 96 -11.33 4.91 13.20
N ARG A 97 -10.05 4.68 12.87
CA ARG A 97 -8.94 5.56 13.29
C ARG A 97 -8.79 6.78 12.42
N LEU A 98 -9.05 6.64 11.12
CA LEU A 98 -9.03 7.76 10.19
C LEU A 98 -10.20 8.71 10.43
N ALA A 99 -11.34 8.21 10.91
CA ALA A 99 -12.48 9.05 11.30
C ALA A 99 -12.20 9.96 12.51
N ASP A 100 -11.19 9.62 13.31
CA ASP A 100 -10.77 10.37 14.49
C ASP A 100 -9.65 11.41 14.21
N LEU A 101 -9.16 11.50 12.96
CA LEU A 101 -8.17 12.49 12.50
C LEU A 101 -8.84 13.80 12.05
#